data_AF-A0A2S8XC31-F1
#
_entry.id   AF-A0A2S8XC31-F1
#
_cell.length_a   1.000
_cell.length_b   1.000
_cell.length_c   1.000
_cell.angle_alpha   90.00
_cell.angle_beta   90.00
_cell.angle_gamma   90.00
#
_symmetry.space_group_name_H-M   'P 1'
#
loop_
_entity.id
_entity.type
_entity.pdbx_description
1 polymer ?
#
loop_
_entity_poly.entity_id
_entity_poly.type
_entity_poly.pdbx_seq_one_letter_code
_entity_poly.pdbx_strand_id
1 'polypeptide(L)'
;MNEIKMNYEQFRAHLKKASRKRNVPLIKIVAFQEKYMKIEEVQFYDVEQNHMSVQACNTLWMHLENKSFRNIVSQHLQFYRDMQNLGRHSFENLIKELYDTSVPVLLDYNPAHYYTSGQLAEILVMDEERLIEQLEMGRFKGAFINEDGKWLKPKPDEMVVES
;
A
#
# COMPACT_ATOMS: atom_id res chain seq x y z
N MET A 1 -24.00 -4.51 2.49
CA MET A 1 -23.65 -3.86 1.20
C MET A 1 -22.41 -4.53 0.67
N ASN A 2 -22.36 -4.90 -0.61
CA ASN A 2 -21.12 -5.38 -1.23
C ASN A 2 -20.22 -4.16 -1.45
N GLU A 3 -19.15 -4.03 -0.66
CA GLU A 3 -18.16 -2.97 -0.85
C GLU A 3 -17.51 -3.11 -2.24
N ILE A 4 -17.62 -2.06 -3.06
CA ILE A 4 -16.96 -2.04 -4.38
C ILE A 4 -15.49 -1.73 -4.15
N LYS A 5 -14.62 -2.67 -4.51
CA LYS A 5 -13.15 -2.56 -4.37
C LYS A 5 -12.52 -2.25 -5.71
N MET A 6 -11.42 -1.50 -5.70
CA MET A 6 -10.59 -1.30 -6.89
C MET A 6 -10.10 -2.64 -7.42
N ASN A 7 -10.35 -2.92 -8.71
CA ASN A 7 -9.70 -4.03 -9.41
C ASN A 7 -8.28 -3.65 -9.87
N TYR A 8 -7.53 -4.62 -10.41
CA TYR A 8 -6.14 -4.41 -10.84
C TYR A 8 -5.95 -3.25 -11.83
N GLU A 9 -6.79 -3.14 -12.88
CA GLU A 9 -6.63 -2.07 -13.87
C GLU A 9 -6.95 -0.69 -13.27
N GLN A 10 -7.92 -0.62 -12.36
CA GLN A 10 -8.22 0.60 -11.61
C GLN A 10 -7.07 0.96 -10.67
N PHE A 11 -6.50 0.00 -9.95
CA PHE A 11 -5.35 0.18 -9.08
C PHE A 11 -4.13 0.70 -9.85
N ARG A 12 -3.83 0.07 -10.99
CA ARG A 12 -2.74 0.48 -11.88
C ARG A 12 -2.96 1.91 -12.41
N ALA A 13 -4.18 2.27 -12.77
CA ALA A 13 -4.52 3.63 -13.17
C ALA A 13 -4.38 4.62 -12.01
N HIS A 14 -4.78 4.22 -10.80
CA HIS A 14 -4.65 5.01 -9.58
C HIS A 14 -3.17 5.31 -9.27
N LEU A 15 -2.30 4.30 -9.25
CA LEU A 15 -0.85 4.49 -9.06
C LEU A 15 -0.24 5.41 -10.13
N LYS A 16 -0.62 5.25 -11.40
CA LYS A 16 -0.15 6.12 -12.50
C LYS A 16 -0.66 7.56 -12.37
N LYS A 17 -1.88 7.77 -11.86
CA LYS A 17 -2.43 9.10 -11.62
C LYS A 17 -1.71 9.76 -10.45
N ALA A 18 -1.50 9.02 -9.37
CA ALA A 18 -0.82 9.50 -8.17
C ALA A 18 0.65 9.83 -8.45
N SER A 19 1.37 9.03 -9.25
CA SER A 19 2.77 9.27 -9.59
C SER A 19 3.03 10.54 -10.40
N ARG A 20 2.00 11.10 -11.07
CA ARG A 20 2.09 12.40 -11.76
C ARG A 20 2.13 13.58 -10.78
N LYS A 21 1.64 13.38 -9.55
CA LYS A 21 1.76 14.36 -8.47
C LYS A 21 3.11 14.12 -7.78
N ARG A 22 4.13 14.92 -8.11
CA ARG A 22 5.41 15.11 -7.38
C ARG A 22 5.92 13.91 -6.56
N ASN A 23 6.66 12.96 -7.14
CA ASN A 23 7.53 11.98 -6.45
C ASN A 23 7.01 11.44 -5.09
N VAL A 24 5.71 11.19 -4.96
CA VAL A 24 5.11 10.72 -3.72
C VAL A 24 5.45 9.23 -3.54
N PRO A 25 5.94 8.82 -2.35
CA PRO A 25 6.13 7.41 -2.01
C PRO A 25 4.87 6.57 -2.19
N LEU A 26 5.02 5.31 -2.64
CA LEU A 26 3.89 4.40 -2.82
C LEU A 26 3.09 4.18 -1.53
N ILE A 27 3.76 4.13 -0.38
CA ILE A 27 3.14 3.97 0.95
C ILE A 27 2.21 5.13 1.36
N LYS A 28 2.31 6.28 0.69
CA LYS A 28 1.40 7.43 0.89
C LYS A 28 0.24 7.45 -0.10
N ILE A 29 0.19 6.51 -1.02
CA ILE A 29 -0.82 6.40 -2.08
C ILE A 29 -1.72 5.20 -1.78
N VAL A 30 -1.14 4.10 -1.32
CA VAL A 30 -1.81 2.83 -1.05
C VAL A 30 -1.36 2.28 0.29
N ALA A 31 -2.30 1.71 1.05
CA ALA A 31 -2.01 0.97 2.26
C ALA A 31 -1.60 -0.48 1.93
N PHE A 32 -0.70 -1.06 2.72
CA PHE A 32 -0.21 -2.43 2.53
C PHE A 32 -0.53 -3.32 3.72
N GLN A 33 -0.70 -4.62 3.48
CA GLN A 33 -1.04 -5.55 4.57
C GLN A 33 0.15 -5.72 5.53
N GLU A 34 -0.14 -5.74 6.83
CA GLU A 34 0.85 -5.77 7.91
C GLU A 34 1.92 -6.86 7.73
N LYS A 35 1.51 -8.06 7.28
CA LYS A 35 2.42 -9.20 7.09
C LYS A 35 3.57 -8.89 6.12
N TYR A 36 3.33 -8.06 5.11
CA TYR A 36 4.36 -7.67 4.15
C TYR A 36 5.26 -6.56 4.71
N MET A 37 4.70 -5.62 5.47
CA MET A 37 5.46 -4.52 6.09
C MET A 37 6.52 -4.98 7.10
N LYS A 38 6.38 -6.20 7.63
CA LYS A 38 7.34 -6.84 8.54
C LYS A 38 8.48 -7.59 7.82
N ILE A 39 8.47 -7.64 6.49
CA ILE A 39 9.51 -8.34 5.73
C ILE A 39 10.77 -7.45 5.67
N GLU A 40 11.79 -7.85 6.44
CA GLU A 40 13.10 -7.17 6.50
C GLU A 40 14.00 -7.55 5.32
N GLU A 41 13.89 -8.77 4.81
CA GLU A 41 14.54 -9.22 3.58
C GLU A 41 13.53 -9.95 2.70
N VAL A 42 13.19 -9.37 1.56
CA VAL A 42 12.25 -10.00 0.64
C VAL A 42 12.96 -11.13 -0.11
N GLN A 43 12.47 -12.33 0.12
CA GLN A 43 12.90 -13.54 -0.59
C GLN A 43 11.79 -13.96 -1.55
N PHE A 44 11.87 -13.46 -2.77
CA PHE A 44 10.86 -13.66 -3.81
C PHE A 44 10.69 -15.14 -4.27
N TYR A 45 11.53 -16.07 -3.79
CA TYR A 45 11.42 -17.50 -4.09
C TYR A 45 10.43 -18.26 -3.18
N ASP A 46 10.03 -17.69 -2.05
CA ASP A 46 9.12 -18.33 -1.06
C ASP A 46 7.66 -17.85 -1.15
N VAL A 47 7.32 -17.04 -2.16
CA VAL A 47 5.95 -16.57 -2.36
C VAL A 47 5.30 -17.47 -3.40
N GLU A 48 4.32 -18.29 -3.00
CA GLU A 48 3.59 -19.23 -3.87
C GLU A 48 2.96 -18.58 -5.12
N GLN A 49 2.91 -17.24 -5.19
CA GLN A 49 2.40 -16.44 -6.31
C GLN A 49 3.33 -15.27 -6.70
N ASN A 50 4.65 -15.47 -6.70
CA ASN A 50 5.56 -14.41 -7.17
C ASN A 50 5.47 -14.20 -8.70
N HIS A 51 5.07 -13.01 -9.11
CA HIS A 51 5.05 -12.56 -10.50
C HIS A 51 6.42 -12.07 -11.01
N MET A 52 7.37 -11.80 -10.12
CA MET A 52 8.69 -11.24 -10.46
C MET A 52 9.70 -12.30 -10.91
N SER A 53 10.31 -12.08 -12.08
CA SER A 53 11.40 -12.93 -12.55
C SER A 53 12.68 -12.73 -11.71
N VAL A 54 13.56 -13.73 -11.66
CA VAL A 54 14.86 -13.65 -10.98
C VAL A 54 15.66 -12.40 -11.41
N GLN A 55 15.64 -12.09 -12.70
CA GLN A 55 16.30 -10.89 -13.24
C GLN A 55 15.69 -9.59 -12.72
N ALA A 56 14.36 -9.51 -12.59
CA ALA A 56 13.68 -8.36 -12.02
C ALA A 56 14.07 -8.16 -10.55
N CYS A 57 14.08 -9.23 -9.77
CA CYS A 57 14.49 -9.22 -8.37
C CYS A 57 15.94 -8.76 -8.23
N ASN A 58 16.85 -9.32 -9.03
CA ASN A 58 18.27 -8.92 -9.02
C ASN A 58 18.46 -7.45 -9.36
N THR A 59 17.69 -6.93 -10.33
CA THR A 59 17.73 -5.52 -10.71
C THR A 59 17.25 -4.63 -9.55
N LEU A 60 16.11 -4.97 -8.93
CA LEU A 60 15.64 -4.25 -7.74
C LEU A 60 16.69 -4.25 -6.62
N TRP A 61 17.35 -5.38 -6.38
CA TRP A 61 18.39 -5.52 -5.34
C TRP A 61 19.68 -4.78 -5.60
N MET A 62 20.03 -4.51 -6.86
CA MET A 62 21.18 -3.67 -7.15
C MET A 62 20.92 -2.19 -6.87
N HIS A 63 19.66 -1.76 -6.88
CA HIS A 63 19.30 -0.35 -6.82
C HIS A 63 18.59 0.08 -5.52
N LEU A 64 18.08 -0.86 -4.73
CA LEU A 64 17.47 -0.58 -3.43
C LEU A 64 18.49 -0.77 -2.30
N GLU A 65 18.73 0.30 -1.54
CA GLU A 65 19.47 0.22 -0.28
C GLU A 65 18.58 -0.45 0.77
N ASN A 66 18.91 -1.66 1.23
CA ASN A 66 18.07 -2.50 2.08
C ASN A 66 16.89 -3.17 1.34
N LYS A 67 16.82 -4.50 1.43
CA LYS A 67 15.90 -5.37 0.67
C LYS A 67 14.55 -5.60 1.37
N SER A 68 14.17 -4.71 2.28
CA SER A 68 12.88 -4.79 2.96
C SER A 68 11.72 -4.35 2.07
N PHE A 69 10.53 -4.93 2.29
CA PHE A 69 9.34 -4.51 1.57
C PHE A 69 8.98 -3.05 1.86
N ARG A 70 9.20 -2.61 3.11
CA ARG A 70 9.01 -1.21 3.50
C ARG A 70 9.86 -0.27 2.64
N ASN A 71 11.10 -0.63 2.36
CA ASN A 71 11.96 0.20 1.51
C ASN A 71 11.43 0.28 0.08
N ILE A 72 10.90 -0.83 -0.46
CA ILE A 72 10.24 -0.84 -1.78
C ILE A 72 9.09 0.18 -1.79
N VAL A 73 8.14 0.07 -0.86
CA VAL A 73 6.97 0.95 -0.88
C VAL A 73 7.27 2.39 -0.42
N SER A 74 8.46 2.64 0.14
CA SER A 74 8.93 3.98 0.47
C SER A 74 9.44 4.76 -0.75
N GLN A 75 9.69 4.09 -1.88
CA GLN A 75 10.06 4.76 -3.12
C GLN A 75 8.84 5.27 -3.88
N HIS A 76 9.04 6.29 -4.70
CA HIS A 76 8.01 6.75 -5.64
C HIS A 76 7.99 5.89 -6.90
N LEU A 77 6.84 5.77 -7.57
CA LEU A 77 6.70 4.89 -8.75
C LEU A 77 7.74 5.16 -9.85
N GLN A 78 8.11 6.44 -10.04
CA GLN A 78 9.06 6.86 -11.06
C GLN A 78 10.48 6.29 -10.84
N PHE A 79 10.86 5.99 -9.59
CA PHE A 79 12.16 5.40 -9.24
C PHE A 79 12.37 4.07 -9.98
N TYR A 80 11.34 3.23 -10.00
CA TYR A 80 11.37 1.95 -10.72
C TYR A 80 11.32 2.11 -12.23
N ARG A 81 10.60 3.12 -12.74
CA ARG A 81 10.51 3.38 -14.17
C ARG A 81 11.83 3.82 -14.78
N ASP A 82 12.63 4.55 -13.99
CA ASP A 82 13.94 5.06 -14.41
C ASP A 82 15.08 4.07 -14.12
N MET A 83 14.77 2.94 -13.46
CA MET A 83 15.76 1.92 -13.12
C MET A 83 16.28 1.24 -14.39
N GLN A 84 17.59 1.36 -14.63
CA GLN A 84 18.23 0.72 -15.76
C GLN A 84 18.05 -0.80 -15.65
N ASN A 85 17.79 -1.45 -16.79
CA ASN A 85 17.56 -2.90 -16.91
C ASN A 85 16.27 -3.45 -16.27
N LEU A 86 15.41 -2.61 -15.66
CA LEU A 86 14.07 -3.05 -15.29
C LEU A 86 13.15 -3.01 -16.51
N GLY A 87 13.09 -4.13 -17.23
CA GLY A 87 12.27 -4.25 -18.44
C GLY A 87 10.78 -3.99 -18.19
N ARG A 88 10.04 -3.61 -19.25
CA ARG A 88 8.60 -3.30 -19.17
C ARG A 88 7.77 -4.40 -18.50
N HIS A 89 8.08 -5.67 -18.78
CA HIS A 89 7.36 -6.81 -18.20
C HIS A 89 7.65 -6.94 -16.70
N SER A 90 8.91 -6.82 -16.29
CA SER A 90 9.33 -6.81 -14.89
C SER A 90 8.71 -5.65 -14.11
N PHE A 91 8.64 -4.46 -14.70
CA PHE A 91 7.94 -3.33 -14.09
C PHE A 91 6.45 -3.61 -13.92
N GLU A 92 5.78 -4.20 -14.92
CA GLU A 92 4.37 -4.56 -14.80
C GLU A 92 4.14 -5.64 -13.72
N ASN A 93 5.04 -6.60 -13.57
CA ASN A 93 4.97 -7.61 -12.51
C ASN A 93 5.13 -6.98 -11.13
N LEU A 94 5.98 -5.95 -10.97
CA LEU A 94 6.06 -5.18 -9.72
C LEU A 94 4.72 -4.52 -9.38
N ILE A 95 3.98 -3.99 -10.37
CA ILE A 95 2.65 -3.41 -10.12
C ILE A 95 1.65 -4.46 -9.63
N LYS A 96 1.73 -5.69 -10.15
CA LYS A 96 0.90 -6.82 -9.68
C LYS A 96 1.24 -7.18 -8.23
N GLU A 97 2.52 -7.30 -7.90
CA GLU A 97 2.94 -7.52 -6.51
C GLU A 97 2.43 -6.43 -5.57
N LEU A 98 2.52 -5.15 -5.97
CA LEU A 98 1.99 -4.04 -5.19
C LEU A 98 0.46 -4.13 -5.01
N TYR A 99 -0.25 -4.63 -6.01
CA TYR A 99 -1.69 -4.85 -5.92
C TYR A 99 -2.03 -6.00 -4.95
N ASP A 100 -1.39 -7.16 -5.09
CA ASP A 100 -1.68 -8.35 -4.27
C ASP A 100 -1.28 -8.17 -2.81
N THR A 101 -0.29 -7.31 -2.55
CA THR A 101 0.17 -6.96 -1.19
C THR A 101 -0.62 -5.81 -0.56
N SER A 102 -1.42 -5.09 -1.34
CA SER A 102 -2.19 -3.94 -0.86
C SER A 102 -3.36 -4.34 0.04
N VAL A 103 -3.77 -3.40 0.89
CA VAL A 103 -5.12 -3.43 1.47
C VAL A 103 -6.09 -2.96 0.38
N PRO A 104 -7.22 -3.67 0.14
CA PRO A 104 -8.16 -3.28 -0.90
C PRO A 104 -8.67 -1.84 -0.71
N VAL A 105 -8.51 -1.02 -1.74
CA VAL A 105 -9.05 0.36 -1.75
C VAL A 105 -10.53 0.31 -2.10
N LEU A 106 -11.36 0.88 -1.22
CA LEU A 106 -12.80 0.97 -1.42
C LEU A 106 -13.12 2.15 -2.36
N LEU A 107 -13.95 1.89 -3.37
CA LEU A 107 -14.43 2.90 -4.33
C LEU A 107 -15.79 3.48 -3.95
N ASP A 108 -16.59 2.70 -3.23
CA ASP A 108 -17.90 3.11 -2.75
C ASP A 108 -17.97 2.86 -1.24
N TYR A 109 -17.88 3.95 -0.48
CA TYR A 109 -17.96 3.96 0.97
C TYR A 109 -18.60 5.25 1.46
N ASN A 110 -19.32 5.19 2.57
CA ASN A 110 -19.85 6.38 3.23
C ASN A 110 -18.78 6.98 4.16
N PRO A 111 -18.21 8.18 3.89
CA PRO A 111 -17.16 8.77 4.72
C PRO A 111 -17.58 8.95 6.18
N ALA A 112 -18.87 9.07 6.48
CA ALA A 112 -19.37 9.21 7.84
C ALA A 112 -19.10 7.98 8.73
N HIS A 113 -18.88 6.80 8.14
CA HIS A 113 -18.62 5.54 8.85
C HIS A 113 -17.13 5.32 9.15
N TYR A 114 -16.28 6.30 8.85
CA TYR A 114 -14.83 6.19 9.01
C TYR A 114 -14.28 7.33 9.85
N TYR A 115 -13.23 7.04 10.62
CA TYR A 115 -12.36 8.05 11.20
C TYR A 115 -11.25 8.40 10.24
N THR A 116 -10.94 9.69 10.13
CA THR A 116 -9.71 10.20 9.52
C THR A 116 -8.51 10.02 10.44
N SER A 117 -7.27 10.16 9.93
CA SER A 117 -6.06 10.16 10.77
C SER A 117 -6.12 11.20 11.87
N GLY A 118 -6.53 12.44 11.57
CA GLY A 118 -6.66 13.51 12.57
C GLY A 118 -7.66 13.15 13.69
N GLN A 119 -8.84 12.63 13.33
CA GLN A 119 -9.82 12.18 14.33
C GLN A 119 -9.30 11.02 15.19
N LEU A 120 -8.59 10.06 14.58
CA LEU A 120 -7.97 8.97 15.32
C LEU A 120 -6.86 9.47 16.26
N ALA A 121 -6.05 10.43 15.83
CA ALA A 121 -4.99 11.02 16.63
C ALA A 121 -5.56 11.70 17.88
N GLU A 122 -6.65 12.46 17.72
CA GLU A 122 -7.40 13.07 18.83
C GLU A 122 -7.97 12.02 19.79
N ILE A 123 -8.65 10.99 19.27
CA ILE A 123 -9.28 9.93 20.09
C ILE A 123 -8.24 9.16 20.89
N LEU A 124 -7.12 8.81 20.26
CA LEU A 124 -6.06 8.02 20.89
C LEU A 124 -5.10 8.88 21.73
N VAL A 125 -5.29 10.20 21.75
CA VAL A 125 -4.39 11.17 22.39
C VAL A 125 -2.94 10.91 21.95
N MET A 126 -2.75 10.81 20.64
CA MET A 126 -1.49 10.46 19.99
C MET A 126 -1.12 11.54 18.96
N ASP A 127 0.17 11.79 18.81
CA ASP A 127 0.69 12.59 17.70
C ASP A 127 0.29 11.99 16.34
N GLU A 128 -0.17 12.83 15.40
CA GLU A 128 -0.69 12.36 14.12
C GLU A 128 0.40 11.74 13.25
N GLU A 129 1.64 12.24 13.28
CA GLU A 129 2.73 11.66 12.49
C GLU A 129 3.06 10.25 13.00
N ARG A 130 3.14 10.09 14.33
CA ARG A 130 3.32 8.77 14.95
C ARG A 130 2.18 7.81 14.62
N LEU A 131 0.94 8.29 14.60
CA LEU A 131 -0.21 7.48 14.19
C LEU A 131 -0.09 7.04 12.73
N ILE A 132 0.29 7.96 11.84
CA ILE A 132 0.50 7.67 10.41
C ILE A 132 1.56 6.58 10.25
N GLU A 133 2.67 6.62 11.00
CA GLU A 133 3.67 5.53 10.95
C GLU A 133 3.06 4.17 11.31
N GLN A 134 2.18 4.11 12.30
CA GLN A 134 1.52 2.84 12.68
C GLN A 134 0.53 2.36 11.60
N LEU A 135 -0.18 3.29 10.96
CA LEU A 135 -1.07 3.01 9.83
C LEU A 135 -0.30 2.48 8.63
N GLU A 136 0.82 3.13 8.28
CA GLU A 136 1.76 2.72 7.24
C GLU A 136 2.34 1.32 7.50
N MET A 137 2.58 0.98 8.78
CA MET A 137 3.00 -0.37 9.19
C MET A 137 1.87 -1.42 9.18
N GLY A 138 0.66 -1.05 8.75
CA GLY A 138 -0.50 -1.95 8.65
C GLY A 138 -1.09 -2.36 10.01
N ARG A 139 -0.75 -1.68 11.11
CA ARG A 139 -1.15 -2.09 12.47
C ARG A 139 -2.62 -1.84 12.80
N PHE A 140 -3.32 -1.06 11.97
CA PHE A 140 -4.73 -0.74 12.14
C PHE A 140 -5.58 -1.56 11.16
N LYS A 141 -6.18 -2.65 11.66
CA LYS A 141 -6.98 -3.56 10.83
C LYS A 141 -8.12 -2.83 10.10
N GLY A 142 -8.19 -3.04 8.79
CA GLY A 142 -9.20 -2.44 7.92
C GLY A 142 -8.98 -0.95 7.63
N ALA A 143 -7.89 -0.35 8.09
CA ALA A 143 -7.50 0.98 7.62
C ALA A 143 -7.03 0.90 6.16
N PHE A 144 -7.37 1.92 5.38
CA PHE A 144 -6.95 2.05 4.00
C PHE A 144 -6.67 3.51 3.64
N ILE A 145 -5.97 3.72 2.53
CA ILE A 145 -5.81 5.03 1.91
C ILE A 145 -6.84 5.15 0.80
N ASN A 146 -7.62 6.23 0.81
CA ASN A 146 -8.60 6.50 -0.23
C ASN A 146 -7.95 7.06 -1.51
N GLU A 147 -8.75 7.31 -2.54
CA GLU A 147 -8.31 7.80 -3.84
C GLU A 147 -7.62 9.17 -3.82
N ASP A 148 -7.80 9.92 -2.73
CA ASP A 148 -7.20 11.24 -2.50
C ASP A 148 -5.92 11.20 -1.65
N GLY A 149 -5.50 10.02 -1.18
CA GLY A 149 -4.32 9.87 -0.34
C GLY A 149 -4.58 10.09 1.16
N LYS A 150 -5.83 10.00 1.61
CA LYS A 150 -6.20 10.16 3.02
C LYS A 150 -6.37 8.81 3.71
N TRP A 151 -5.81 8.69 4.91
CA TRP A 151 -6.02 7.55 5.78
C TRP A 151 -7.43 7.54 6.36
N LEU A 152 -8.12 6.43 6.20
CA LEU A 152 -9.44 6.16 6.74
C LEU A 152 -9.44 4.84 7.49
N LYS A 153 -10.10 4.82 8.64
CA LYS A 153 -10.29 3.63 9.46
C LYS A 153 -11.78 3.48 9.75
N PRO A 154 -12.40 2.31 9.47
CA PRO A 154 -13.79 2.07 9.85
C PRO A 154 -13.96 2.36 11.33
N LYS A 155 -14.99 3.16 11.64
CA LYS A 155 -15.43 3.31 13.02
C LYS A 155 -15.80 1.92 13.55
N PRO A 156 -15.61 1.65 14.85
CA PRO A 156 -16.36 0.60 15.47
C PRO A 156 -17.83 0.99 15.29
N ASP A 157 -18.52 0.40 14.32
CA ASP A 157 -19.97 0.45 14.34
C ASP A 157 -20.43 -0.23 15.63
N GLU A 158 -21.66 0.07 16.07
CA GLU A 158 -22.46 -0.85 16.86
C GLU A 158 -22.32 -2.25 16.26
N MET A 159 -21.33 -3.02 16.71
CA MET A 159 -21.29 -4.45 16.51
C MET A 159 -22.49 -4.95 17.30
N VAL A 160 -23.67 -4.88 16.68
CA VAL A 160 -24.81 -5.72 17.01
C VAL A 160 -24.31 -7.13 16.80
N VAL A 161 -23.67 -7.64 17.86
CA VAL A 161 -23.94 -8.92 18.48
C VAL A 161 -24.46 -9.95 17.48
N GLU A 162 -23.55 -10.65 16.83
CA GLU A 162 -23.82 -12.07 16.56
C GLU A 162 -23.47 -12.82 17.85
N SER A 163 -24.51 -13.06 18.66
CA SER A 163 -24.51 -14.09 19.71
C SER A 163 -24.57 -15.48 19.08
#